data_AF-A0AAE6YPU0-F1
#
_entry.id   AF-A0AAE6YPU0-F1
#
_cell.length_a   1.000
_cell.length_b   1.000
_cell.length_c   1.000
_cell.angle_alpha   90.00
_cell.angle_beta   90.00
_cell.angle_gamma   90.00
#
_symmetry.space_group_name_H-M   'P 1'
#
loop_
_entity.id
_entity.type
_entity.pdbx_description
1 polymer ?
#
loop_
_entity_poly.entity_id
_entity_poly.type
_entity_poly.pdbx_seq_one_letter_code
_entity_poly.pdbx_strand_id
1 'polypeptide(L)'
;MRIKWFSMVRVTGLLLVLLYHFFKTAFPGGFIGVDIFFTFSGYLITALLIDEYAKNKKIDLLGFYKRRFYRIVPPLVLMILIIMPFTYLVRKDYVASIGSQIAAAVGFTTNFYEIITGGNYETQFIPHLFVHTWSLAIEMHFYLIWGFLVWFLGKHRDNVAKFRSLIFAVSAAFFTGSFLSMFIRAFFVDNVSTIYFSSLSHSFPFFLGAMMATMTGIRETTARFKKNVRLWSTKRSILTMLLSFVLLLLLTFALKFDQRITYLFGFVLASLFTTVMIYAARVLNDQTPNATEPAIINYLADVSYGVYLFHWPFYIIFTQLMSNGLAVFVTVIFSLIFSTLSYYVLEPFLAGKPVKLLGLNLDLHPYQKWLYGGGVLFGLVTIVTIIISPAVGDFETSLLVNSLQQAQTNLNRTHTVTAGDATALSDVTVIGDSVALRSSASFSSLLPDAQVDAAVSRSFDDAFEIFQNEISSGTLSQTTVLAVGVNSLDNYQEDLQQFIDALPDGYRLIIVTPYNANNEAQVKEVRDYELTLADTYNYVTVADWYKAATKHPEIWSGTDGVHYSDSDTTGADLYVKTIQKAIEKSAKNPAKGESDS
;
A
#
# COMPACT_ATOMS: atom_id res chain seq x y z
N MET A 1 20.01 27.58 -3.57
CA MET A 1 20.70 27.46 -2.27
C MET A 1 20.28 26.14 -1.67
N ARG A 2 21.21 25.18 -1.56
CA ARG A 2 20.96 23.90 -0.90
C ARG A 2 20.87 24.16 0.59
N ILE A 3 19.81 23.71 1.25
CA ILE A 3 19.69 23.79 2.70
C ILE A 3 20.32 22.52 3.24
N LYS A 4 21.35 22.67 4.07
CA LYS A 4 22.07 21.53 4.62
C LYS A 4 21.19 20.74 5.56
N TRP A 5 21.51 19.45 5.70
CA TRP A 5 20.85 18.48 6.57
C TRP A 5 19.43 18.10 6.16
N PHE A 6 18.80 18.84 5.25
CA PHE A 6 17.53 18.43 4.62
C PHE A 6 17.72 17.19 3.74
N SER A 7 18.95 16.91 3.31
CA SER A 7 19.31 15.68 2.62
C SER A 7 18.98 14.44 3.48
N MET A 8 19.28 14.50 4.78
CA MET A 8 19.01 13.41 5.72
C MET A 8 17.52 13.15 5.86
N VAL A 9 16.68 14.19 5.96
CA VAL A 9 15.22 14.01 6.04
C VAL A 9 14.68 13.27 4.81
N ARG A 10 15.15 13.64 3.61
CA ARG A 10 14.76 12.98 2.36
C ARG A 10 15.25 11.54 2.27
N VAL A 11 16.51 11.29 2.64
CA VAL A 11 17.09 9.94 2.61
C VAL A 11 16.39 9.04 3.62
N THR A 12 16.01 9.55 4.80
CA THR A 12 15.19 8.79 5.76
C THR A 12 13.84 8.43 5.14
N GLY A 13 13.11 9.39 4.57
CA GLY A 13 11.83 9.12 3.88
C GLY A 13 11.96 8.03 2.82
N LEU A 14 12.98 8.15 1.95
CA LEU A 14 13.25 7.17 0.90
C LEU A 14 13.57 5.78 1.50
N LEU A 15 14.47 5.74 2.48
CA LEU A 15 14.90 4.50 3.11
C LEU A 15 13.72 3.72 3.69
N LEU A 16 12.83 4.38 4.45
CA LEU A 16 11.69 3.70 5.08
C LEU A 16 10.72 3.15 4.03
N VAL A 17 10.45 3.91 2.96
CA VAL A 17 9.63 3.45 1.83
C VAL A 17 10.25 2.23 1.15
N LEU A 18 11.55 2.24 0.88
CA LEU A 18 12.22 1.10 0.24
C LEU A 18 12.24 -0.13 1.14
N LEU A 19 12.53 0.04 2.43
CA LEU A 19 12.51 -1.06 3.40
C LEU A 19 11.13 -1.73 3.47
N TYR A 20 10.06 -0.93 3.47
CA TYR A 20 8.70 -1.44 3.47
C TYR A 20 8.39 -2.26 2.22
N HIS A 21 8.64 -1.72 1.02
CA HIS A 21 8.30 -2.45 -0.21
C HIS A 21 9.16 -3.70 -0.42
N PHE A 22 10.45 -3.64 -0.08
CA PHE A 22 11.39 -4.76 -0.30
C PHE A 22 11.31 -5.85 0.77
N PHE A 23 10.96 -5.47 2.01
CA PHE A 23 11.04 -6.33 3.17
C PHE A 23 9.86 -6.08 4.12
N LYS A 24 8.64 -6.07 3.57
CA LYS A 24 7.39 -5.78 4.28
C LYS A 24 7.26 -6.53 5.61
N THR A 25 7.59 -7.82 5.64
CA THR A 25 7.52 -8.66 6.86
C THR A 25 8.47 -8.17 7.96
N ALA A 26 9.65 -7.68 7.61
CA ALA A 26 10.65 -7.20 8.57
C ALA A 26 10.41 -5.74 8.98
N PHE A 27 9.86 -4.92 8.10
CA PHE A 27 9.61 -3.49 8.32
C PHE A 27 8.17 -3.11 7.98
N PRO A 28 7.17 -3.68 8.68
CA PRO A 28 5.75 -3.54 8.33
C PRO A 28 5.27 -2.08 8.40
N GLY A 29 5.91 -1.24 9.21
CA GLY A 29 5.57 0.16 9.39
C GLY A 29 6.34 1.15 8.51
N GLY A 30 7.19 0.67 7.59
CA GLY A 30 8.02 1.57 6.77
C GLY A 30 7.22 2.44 5.78
N PHE A 31 5.95 2.13 5.53
CA PHE A 31 5.04 2.95 4.71
C PHE A 31 4.92 4.40 5.20
N ILE A 32 5.19 4.68 6.48
CA ILE A 32 5.22 6.04 7.05
C ILE A 32 6.31 6.92 6.43
N GLY A 33 7.24 6.35 5.65
CA GLY A 33 8.23 7.12 4.90
C GLY A 33 7.58 8.14 3.95
N VAL A 34 6.36 7.87 3.47
CA VAL A 34 5.58 8.82 2.67
C VAL A 34 5.17 10.06 3.50
N ASP A 35 4.78 9.89 4.76
CA ASP A 35 4.47 10.99 5.68
C ASP A 35 5.67 11.91 5.95
N ILE A 36 6.88 11.33 5.91
CA ILE A 36 8.12 12.12 6.00
C ILE A 36 8.20 13.07 4.80
N PHE A 37 7.94 12.57 3.59
CA PHE A 37 7.92 13.38 2.38
C PHE A 37 6.79 14.43 2.41
N PHE A 38 5.57 14.04 2.81
CA PHE A 38 4.44 14.97 2.90
C PHE A 38 4.73 16.12 3.88
N THR A 39 5.21 15.80 5.08
CA THR A 39 5.59 16.80 6.08
C THR A 39 6.71 17.70 5.57
N PHE A 40 7.72 17.12 4.93
CA PHE A 40 8.85 17.88 4.38
C PHE A 40 8.45 18.78 3.21
N SER A 41 7.57 18.32 2.32
CA SER A 41 7.02 19.10 1.22
C SER A 41 6.14 20.24 1.71
N GLY A 42 5.28 19.98 2.69
CA GLY A 42 4.47 20.99 3.37
C GLY A 42 5.33 22.12 3.97
N TYR A 43 6.44 21.75 4.61
CA TYR A 43 7.43 22.69 5.12
C TYR A 43 8.07 23.51 3.99
N LEU A 44 8.65 22.84 2.99
CA LEU A 44 9.47 23.48 1.97
C LEU A 44 8.66 24.45 1.11
N ILE A 45 7.47 24.03 0.65
CA ILE A 45 6.60 24.87 -0.18
C ILE A 45 6.15 26.11 0.60
N THR A 46 5.67 25.92 1.83
CA THR A 46 5.20 27.02 2.66
C THR A 46 6.32 28.01 2.98
N ALA A 47 7.51 27.53 3.33
CA ALA A 47 8.64 28.39 3.62
C ALA A 47 9.11 29.18 2.38
N LEU A 48 9.12 28.57 1.20
CA LEU A 48 9.48 29.25 -0.05
C LEU A 48 8.46 30.33 -0.45
N LEU A 49 7.16 30.06 -0.26
CA LEU A 49 6.10 31.05 -0.51
C LEU A 49 6.17 32.22 0.48
N ILE A 50 6.48 31.94 1.76
CA ILE A 50 6.73 32.98 2.76
C ILE A 50 7.95 33.82 2.39
N ASP A 51 9.07 33.20 1.98
CA ASP A 51 10.28 33.91 1.54
C ASP A 51 10.01 34.81 0.32
N GLU A 52 9.25 34.30 -0.66
CA GLU A 52 8.88 35.06 -1.86
C GLU A 52 7.99 36.26 -1.50
N TYR A 53 6.99 36.05 -0.66
CA TYR A 53 6.12 37.10 -0.17
C TYR A 53 6.87 38.14 0.68
N ALA A 54 7.77 37.71 1.56
CA ALA A 54 8.58 38.62 2.37
C ALA A 54 9.44 39.54 1.51
N LYS A 55 10.01 39.00 0.42
CA LYS A 55 10.85 39.74 -0.52
C LYS A 55 10.05 40.67 -1.43
N ASN A 56 8.96 40.18 -2.03
CA ASN A 56 8.29 40.87 -3.14
C ASN A 56 6.93 41.47 -2.77
N LYS A 57 6.40 41.18 -1.57
CA LYS A 57 5.01 41.48 -1.14
C LYS A 57 3.93 40.90 -2.06
N LYS A 58 4.31 39.98 -2.94
CA LYS A 58 3.46 39.26 -3.87
C LYS A 58 4.03 37.87 -4.10
N ILE A 59 3.17 36.94 -4.46
CA ILE A 59 3.53 35.57 -4.83
C ILE A 59 3.26 35.41 -6.32
N ASP A 60 4.26 34.96 -7.08
CA ASP A 60 4.11 34.55 -8.47
C ASP A 60 3.56 33.11 -8.53
N LEU A 61 2.23 33.00 -8.50
CA LEU A 61 1.54 31.71 -8.49
C LEU A 61 1.82 30.89 -9.76
N LEU A 62 1.84 31.55 -10.93
CA LEU A 62 2.10 30.86 -12.19
C LEU A 62 3.54 30.37 -12.26
N GLY A 63 4.50 31.19 -11.84
CA GLY A 63 5.89 30.78 -11.73
C GLY A 63 6.08 29.65 -10.73
N PHE A 64 5.35 29.66 -9.60
CA PHE A 64 5.34 28.56 -8.63
C PHE A 64 4.89 27.25 -9.29
N TYR A 65 3.73 27.23 -9.95
CA TYR A 65 3.23 26.04 -10.63
C TYR A 65 4.14 25.56 -11.75
N LYS A 66 4.70 26.46 -12.57
CA LYS A 66 5.70 26.09 -13.59
C LYS A 66 6.90 25.38 -12.97
N ARG A 67 7.46 25.91 -11.87
CA ARG A 67 8.59 25.28 -11.17
C ARG A 67 8.26 23.89 -10.61
N ARG A 68 7.02 23.67 -10.18
CA ARG A 68 6.56 22.34 -9.71
C ARG A 68 6.35 21.38 -10.87
N PHE A 69 5.67 21.83 -11.92
CA PHE A 69 5.43 21.04 -13.14
C PHE A 69 6.73 20.50 -13.73
N TYR A 70 7.71 21.36 -14.02
CA TYR A 70 9.01 20.95 -14.59
C TYR A 70 9.89 20.13 -13.65
N ARG A 71 9.57 20.06 -12.36
CA ARG A 71 10.28 19.21 -11.39
C ARG A 71 9.68 17.80 -11.30
N ILE A 72 8.37 17.67 -11.56
CA ILE A 72 7.60 16.46 -11.24
C ILE A 72 7.26 15.69 -12.51
N VAL A 73 6.72 16.37 -13.52
CA VAL A 73 6.18 15.72 -14.71
C VAL A 73 7.26 15.05 -15.57
N PRO A 74 8.42 15.68 -15.85
CA PRO A 74 9.40 15.04 -16.73
C PRO A 74 9.96 13.72 -16.19
N PRO A 75 10.37 13.60 -14.91
CA PRO A 75 10.79 12.31 -14.36
C PRO A 75 9.66 11.26 -14.32
N LEU A 76 8.42 11.67 -14.06
CA LEU A 76 7.25 10.76 -14.09
C LEU A 76 7.03 10.19 -15.50
N VAL A 77 6.99 11.05 -16.53
CA VAL A 77 6.82 10.61 -17.91
C VAL A 77 7.98 9.71 -18.35
N LEU A 78 9.21 10.07 -17.98
CA LEU A 78 10.37 9.23 -18.24
C LEU A 78 10.21 7.85 -17.60
N MET A 79 9.76 7.79 -16.34
CA MET A 79 9.51 6.52 -15.66
C MET A 79 8.50 5.68 -16.42
N ILE A 80 7.38 6.24 -16.86
CA ILE A 80 6.36 5.50 -17.61
C ILE A 80 7.00 4.92 -18.89
N LEU A 81 7.65 5.77 -19.69
CA LEU A 81 8.28 5.37 -20.95
C LEU A 81 9.32 4.27 -20.79
N ILE A 82 10.10 4.30 -19.72
CA ILE A 82 11.15 3.30 -19.45
C ILE A 82 10.56 2.01 -18.93
N ILE A 83 9.50 2.05 -18.11
CA ILE A 83 8.88 0.84 -17.57
C ILE A 83 8.15 0.04 -18.65
N MET A 84 7.57 0.70 -19.66
CA MET A 84 6.73 0.01 -20.65
C MET A 84 7.40 -1.13 -21.42
N PRO A 85 8.65 -1.03 -21.89
CA PRO A 85 9.35 -2.19 -22.46
C PRO A 85 9.54 -3.36 -21.51
N PHE A 86 9.71 -3.10 -20.21
CA PHE A 86 9.94 -4.16 -19.21
C PHE A 86 8.66 -4.93 -18.88
N THR A 87 7.48 -4.36 -19.16
CA THR A 87 6.21 -5.06 -18.90
C THR A 87 6.02 -6.29 -19.78
N TYR A 88 6.74 -6.39 -20.90
CA TYR A 88 6.72 -7.57 -21.76
C TYR A 88 7.43 -8.78 -21.15
N LEU A 89 8.12 -8.60 -20.03
CA LEU A 89 8.76 -9.69 -19.28
C LEU A 89 7.80 -10.40 -18.32
N VAL A 90 6.65 -9.80 -18.02
CA VAL A 90 5.69 -10.32 -17.02
C VAL A 90 4.35 -10.74 -17.67
N ARG A 91 3.53 -11.46 -16.90
CA ARG A 91 2.18 -11.86 -17.32
C ARG A 91 1.31 -10.65 -17.64
N LYS A 92 0.35 -10.83 -18.56
CA LYS A 92 -0.56 -9.77 -19.00
C LYS A 92 -1.44 -9.21 -17.87
N ASP A 93 -1.67 -10.00 -16.82
CA ASP A 93 -2.40 -9.55 -15.63
C ASP A 93 -1.78 -8.30 -14.98
N TYR A 94 -0.44 -8.18 -14.95
CA TYR A 94 0.25 -7.02 -14.37
C TYR A 94 0.08 -5.74 -15.20
N VAL A 95 -0.33 -5.87 -16.46
CA VAL A 95 -0.63 -4.74 -17.35
C VAL A 95 -2.13 -4.59 -17.59
N ALA A 96 -2.99 -5.30 -16.86
CA ALA A 96 -4.42 -5.08 -16.92
C ALA A 96 -4.72 -3.61 -16.63
N SER A 97 -5.57 -2.99 -17.45
CA SER A 97 -5.96 -1.58 -17.35
C SER A 97 -4.80 -0.56 -17.41
N ILE A 98 -3.63 -0.90 -17.97
CA ILE A 98 -2.43 -0.05 -17.92
C ILE A 98 -2.67 1.36 -18.50
N GLY A 99 -3.54 1.51 -19.49
CA GLY A 99 -3.94 2.81 -20.03
C GLY A 99 -4.60 3.70 -18.97
N SER A 100 -5.50 3.14 -18.16
CA SER A 100 -6.15 3.84 -17.04
C SER A 100 -5.15 4.16 -15.94
N GLN A 101 -4.24 3.24 -15.61
CA GLN A 101 -3.17 3.48 -14.63
C GLN A 101 -2.25 4.63 -15.07
N ILE A 102 -1.84 4.66 -16.34
CA ILE A 102 -1.02 5.73 -16.93
C ILE A 102 -1.78 7.06 -16.92
N ALA A 103 -3.05 7.05 -17.33
CA ALA A 103 -3.89 8.24 -17.32
C ALA A 103 -4.05 8.80 -15.90
N ALA A 104 -4.23 7.94 -14.90
CA ALA A 104 -4.33 8.34 -13.50
C ALA A 104 -3.00 8.88 -12.96
N ALA A 105 -1.86 8.26 -13.31
CA ALA A 105 -0.54 8.73 -12.90
C ALA A 105 -0.22 10.12 -13.50
N VAL A 106 -0.43 10.30 -14.81
CA VAL A 106 -0.18 11.59 -15.50
C VAL A 106 -1.20 12.66 -15.09
N GLY A 107 -2.45 12.25 -14.84
CA GLY A 107 -3.52 13.11 -14.35
C GLY A 107 -3.40 13.48 -12.88
N PHE A 108 -2.48 12.85 -12.13
CA PHE A 108 -2.37 12.96 -10.68
C PHE A 108 -3.67 12.59 -9.96
N THR A 109 -4.30 11.51 -10.38
CA THR A 109 -5.56 10.99 -9.81
C THR A 109 -5.48 9.51 -9.44
N THR A 110 -4.28 8.91 -9.37
CA THR A 110 -4.10 7.50 -8.98
C THR A 110 -4.78 7.18 -7.66
N ASN A 111 -4.72 8.08 -6.69
CA ASN A 111 -5.37 7.87 -5.41
C ASN A 111 -6.91 7.74 -5.51
N PHE A 112 -7.54 8.45 -6.46
CA PHE A 112 -8.98 8.31 -6.73
C PHE A 112 -9.27 7.07 -7.57
N TYR A 113 -8.41 6.76 -8.54
CA TYR A 113 -8.51 5.55 -9.34
C TYR A 113 -8.57 4.31 -8.43
N GLU A 114 -7.60 4.17 -7.52
CA GLU A 114 -7.55 3.03 -6.60
C GLU A 114 -8.76 2.97 -5.65
N ILE A 115 -9.26 4.12 -5.17
CA ILE A 115 -10.47 4.13 -4.32
C ILE A 115 -11.70 3.67 -5.12
N ILE A 116 -11.86 4.14 -6.36
CA ILE A 116 -13.03 3.85 -7.20
C ILE A 116 -13.01 2.40 -7.68
N THR A 117 -11.84 1.84 -8.00
CA THR A 117 -11.71 0.44 -8.43
C THR A 117 -11.67 -0.53 -7.25
N GLY A 118 -11.82 -0.06 -6.01
CA GLY A 118 -11.82 -0.91 -4.81
C GLY A 118 -10.45 -1.48 -4.46
N GLY A 119 -9.36 -0.86 -4.92
CA GLY A 119 -7.99 -1.30 -4.69
C GLY A 119 -7.65 -1.39 -3.20
N ASN A 120 -6.94 -2.46 -2.83
CA ASN A 120 -6.36 -2.60 -1.50
C ASN A 120 -4.85 -2.43 -1.59
N TYR A 121 -4.29 -1.50 -0.82
CA TYR A 121 -2.88 -1.16 -0.88
C TYR A 121 -1.96 -2.35 -0.56
N GLU A 122 -2.41 -3.28 0.30
CA GLU A 122 -1.57 -4.37 0.79
C GLU A 122 -1.98 -5.77 0.35
N THR A 123 -3.27 -6.01 0.08
CA THR A 123 -3.81 -7.37 -0.14
C THR A 123 -4.32 -7.61 -1.57
N GLN A 124 -3.93 -6.75 -2.52
CA GLN A 124 -4.26 -6.98 -3.93
C GLN A 124 -3.41 -8.11 -4.51
N PHE A 125 -4.08 -9.13 -5.08
CA PHE A 125 -3.42 -10.30 -5.69
C PHE A 125 -2.38 -9.93 -6.75
N ILE A 126 -2.75 -9.00 -7.65
CA ILE A 126 -1.89 -8.46 -8.70
C ILE A 126 -1.85 -6.95 -8.52
N PRO A 127 -0.77 -6.40 -7.94
CA PRO A 127 -0.68 -4.96 -7.70
C PRO A 127 -0.53 -4.18 -8.99
N HIS A 128 -1.20 -3.04 -9.09
CA HIS A 128 -1.01 -2.10 -10.19
C HIS A 128 0.43 -1.57 -10.23
N LEU A 129 1.03 -1.54 -11.43
CA LEU A 129 2.42 -1.11 -11.65
C LEU A 129 2.67 0.34 -11.23
N PHE A 130 1.65 1.19 -11.29
CA PHE A 130 1.77 2.61 -10.97
C PHE A 130 1.03 3.02 -9.69
N VAL A 131 0.57 2.08 -8.85
CA VAL A 131 -0.19 2.38 -7.62
C VAL A 131 0.53 3.40 -6.74
N HIS A 132 1.84 3.24 -6.51
CA HIS A 132 2.65 4.13 -5.65
C HIS A 132 2.57 5.63 -6.02
N THR A 133 2.16 5.97 -7.25
CA THR A 133 1.93 7.36 -7.67
C THR A 133 0.71 8.01 -6.99
N TRP A 134 -0.07 7.26 -6.20
CA TRP A 134 -1.13 7.80 -5.34
C TRP A 134 -0.60 8.88 -4.40
N SER A 135 0.61 8.72 -3.85
CA SER A 135 1.19 9.70 -2.92
C SER A 135 1.55 10.99 -3.65
N LEU A 136 2.05 10.85 -4.89
CA LEU A 136 2.38 11.95 -5.78
C LEU A 136 1.11 12.72 -6.20
N ALA A 137 0.00 12.02 -6.41
CA ALA A 137 -1.30 12.63 -6.67
C ALA A 137 -1.73 13.55 -5.50
N ILE A 138 -1.69 13.05 -4.26
CA ILE A 138 -2.00 13.86 -3.07
C ILE A 138 -1.04 15.04 -2.95
N GLU A 139 0.25 14.84 -3.19
CA GLU A 139 1.24 15.92 -3.17
C GLU A 139 0.95 17.02 -4.21
N MET A 140 0.52 16.64 -5.41
CA MET A 140 0.10 17.59 -6.44
C MET A 140 -1.20 18.32 -6.09
N HIS A 141 -2.19 17.62 -5.50
CA HIS A 141 -3.39 18.27 -4.96
C HIS A 141 -3.02 19.33 -3.92
N PHE A 142 -2.12 18.99 -2.99
CA PHE A 142 -1.60 19.93 -2.01
C PHE A 142 -0.93 21.12 -2.70
N TYR A 143 -0.04 20.91 -3.67
CA TYR A 143 0.63 22.02 -4.37
C TYR A 143 -0.34 22.98 -5.05
N LEU A 144 -1.35 22.45 -5.75
CA LEU A 144 -2.34 23.27 -6.43
C LEU A 144 -3.18 24.06 -5.42
N ILE A 145 -3.81 23.37 -4.47
CA ILE A 145 -4.73 23.99 -3.51
C ILE A 145 -3.98 24.93 -2.55
N TRP A 146 -2.89 24.47 -1.95
CA TRP A 146 -2.13 25.24 -0.98
C TRP A 146 -1.41 26.42 -1.62
N GLY A 147 -0.83 26.25 -2.81
CA GLY A 147 -0.21 27.34 -3.55
C GLY A 147 -1.20 28.47 -3.84
N PHE A 148 -2.40 28.12 -4.33
CA PHE A 148 -3.47 29.08 -4.58
C PHE A 148 -3.93 29.77 -3.29
N LEU A 149 -4.16 28.99 -2.22
CA LEU A 149 -4.64 29.51 -0.95
C LEU A 149 -3.64 30.49 -0.32
N VAL A 150 -2.36 30.11 -0.21
CA VAL A 150 -1.31 30.98 0.35
C VAL A 150 -1.13 32.24 -0.50
N TRP A 151 -1.20 32.13 -1.83
CA TRP A 151 -1.22 33.30 -2.72
C TRP A 151 -2.40 34.22 -2.43
N PHE A 152 -3.60 33.67 -2.28
CA PHE A 152 -4.82 34.44 -1.98
C PHE A 152 -4.73 35.13 -0.61
N LEU A 153 -4.25 34.43 0.42
CA LEU A 153 -4.02 34.99 1.76
C LEU A 153 -2.99 36.12 1.73
N GLY A 154 -2.02 36.05 0.81
CA GLY A 154 -0.97 37.06 0.63
C GLY A 154 -1.48 38.38 0.04
N LYS A 155 -2.59 38.38 -0.72
CA LYS A 155 -3.11 39.60 -1.36
C LYS A 155 -3.63 40.66 -0.39
N HIS A 156 -4.09 40.25 0.79
CA HIS A 156 -4.87 41.11 1.68
C HIS A 156 -4.09 41.55 2.91
N ARG A 157 -2.76 41.49 2.88
CA ARG A 157 -1.91 41.72 4.05
C ARG A 157 -0.69 42.56 3.65
N ASP A 158 -0.22 43.39 4.58
CA ASP A 158 1.01 44.19 4.38
C ASP A 158 2.19 43.67 5.22
N ASN A 159 1.88 42.89 6.27
CA ASN A 159 2.84 42.44 7.28
C ASN A 159 3.11 40.94 7.20
N VAL A 160 4.39 40.56 7.12
CA VAL A 160 4.87 39.18 7.08
C VAL A 160 4.48 38.40 8.34
N ALA A 161 4.51 39.02 9.52
CA ALA A 161 4.11 38.36 10.77
C ALA A 161 2.63 37.97 10.75
N LYS A 162 1.74 38.89 10.35
CA LYS A 162 0.30 38.61 10.20
C LYS A 162 0.04 37.53 9.15
N PHE A 163 0.79 37.56 8.04
CA PHE A 163 0.72 36.54 6.99
C PHE A 163 1.10 35.16 7.53
N ARG A 164 2.21 35.04 8.28
CA ARG A 164 2.64 33.79 8.92
C ARG A 164 1.62 33.26 9.93
N SER A 165 1.06 34.13 10.78
CA SER A 165 0.03 33.74 11.75
C SER A 165 -1.24 33.22 11.07
N LEU A 166 -1.65 33.83 9.96
CA LEU A 166 -2.81 33.38 9.20
C LEU A 166 -2.55 32.03 8.52
N ILE A 167 -1.37 31.85 7.90
CA ILE A 167 -0.96 30.55 7.35
C ILE A 167 -0.99 29.50 8.46
N PHE A 168 -0.43 29.79 9.64
CA PHE A 168 -0.44 28.84 10.75
C PHE A 168 -1.86 28.44 11.17
N ALA A 169 -2.76 29.41 11.32
CA ALA A 169 -4.15 29.15 11.72
C ALA A 169 -4.89 28.30 10.66
N VAL A 170 -4.71 28.62 9.38
CA VAL A 170 -5.30 27.87 8.28
C VAL A 170 -4.70 26.46 8.19
N SER A 171 -3.37 26.32 8.29
CA SER A 171 -2.73 25.00 8.36
C SER A 171 -3.23 24.19 9.55
N ALA A 172 -3.39 24.79 10.72
CA ALA A 172 -3.91 24.10 11.90
C ALA A 172 -5.35 23.60 11.66
N ALA A 173 -6.21 24.41 11.04
CA ALA A 173 -7.57 24.00 10.70
C ALA A 173 -7.60 22.82 9.71
N PHE A 174 -6.80 22.88 8.64
CA PHE A 174 -6.70 21.77 7.68
C PHE A 174 -6.07 20.51 8.29
N PHE A 175 -5.03 20.67 9.13
CA PHE A 175 -4.44 19.57 9.90
C PHE A 175 -5.51 18.88 10.75
N THR A 176 -6.25 19.64 11.56
CA THR A 176 -7.30 19.10 12.44
C THR A 176 -8.41 18.43 11.63
N GLY A 177 -8.90 19.06 10.56
CA GLY A 177 -9.96 18.47 9.73
C GLY A 177 -9.51 17.16 9.06
N SER A 178 -8.30 17.14 8.51
CA SER A 178 -7.76 15.95 7.84
C SER A 178 -7.46 14.81 8.84
N PHE A 179 -6.80 15.12 9.96
CA PHE A 179 -6.53 14.14 11.02
C PHE A 179 -7.82 13.58 11.63
N LEU A 180 -8.80 14.44 11.98
CA LEU A 180 -10.08 13.96 12.50
C LEU A 180 -10.84 13.12 11.46
N SER A 181 -10.75 13.46 10.18
CA SER A 181 -11.33 12.63 9.12
C SER A 181 -10.71 11.23 9.10
N MET A 182 -9.39 11.10 9.24
CA MET A 182 -8.73 9.78 9.34
C MET A 182 -9.13 9.06 10.63
N PHE A 183 -9.01 9.75 11.76
CA PHE A 183 -9.25 9.19 13.09
C PHE A 183 -10.66 8.63 13.22
N ILE A 184 -11.68 9.39 12.80
CA ILE A 184 -13.08 8.98 12.90
C ILE A 184 -13.37 7.85 11.91
N ARG A 185 -12.98 7.99 10.64
CA ARG A 185 -13.30 6.99 9.60
C ARG A 185 -12.64 5.64 9.85
N ALA A 186 -11.51 5.59 10.55
CA ALA A 186 -10.84 4.33 10.91
C ALA A 186 -11.70 3.38 11.77
N PHE A 187 -12.80 3.86 12.37
CA PHE A 187 -13.77 3.04 13.11
C PHE A 187 -14.92 2.52 12.24
N PHE A 188 -15.10 3.02 11.02
CA PHE A 188 -16.30 2.81 10.21
C PHE A 188 -15.99 2.33 8.78
N VAL A 189 -14.75 1.91 8.50
CA VAL A 189 -14.36 1.38 7.19
C VAL A 189 -13.79 -0.01 7.34
N ASP A 190 -14.21 -0.92 6.47
CA ASP A 190 -13.68 -2.28 6.42
C ASP A 190 -12.34 -2.30 5.67
N ASN A 191 -12.24 -1.54 4.58
CA ASN A 191 -10.99 -1.34 3.84
C ASN A 191 -10.32 -0.01 4.20
N VAL A 192 -9.28 -0.10 5.05
CA VAL A 192 -8.46 1.04 5.48
C VAL A 192 -7.69 1.73 4.34
N SER A 193 -7.53 1.07 3.18
CA SER A 193 -6.91 1.71 1.99
C SER A 193 -7.72 2.92 1.51
N THR A 194 -9.04 2.92 1.71
CA THR A 194 -9.92 4.04 1.32
C THR A 194 -9.67 5.33 2.11
N ILE A 195 -9.17 5.22 3.35
CA ILE A 195 -8.75 6.36 4.17
C ILE A 195 -7.26 6.68 3.96
N TYR A 196 -6.44 5.68 3.62
CA TYR A 196 -5.03 5.87 3.31
C TYR A 196 -4.80 6.63 2.00
N PHE A 197 -5.52 6.29 0.92
CA PHE A 197 -5.42 6.99 -0.37
C PHE A 197 -6.16 8.34 -0.41
N SER A 198 -7.01 8.62 0.57
CA SER A 198 -7.86 9.80 0.49
C SER A 198 -7.08 11.09 0.79
N SER A 199 -7.15 12.04 -0.16
CA SER A 199 -6.61 13.40 0.03
C SER A 199 -7.25 14.13 1.22
N LEU A 200 -8.45 13.72 1.64
CA LEU A 200 -9.15 14.32 2.78
C LEU A 200 -8.55 13.85 4.11
N SER A 201 -8.39 12.53 4.30
CA SER A 201 -7.91 11.97 5.57
C SER A 201 -6.38 11.96 5.69
N HIS A 202 -5.63 11.86 4.59
CA HIS A 202 -4.17 11.63 4.66
C HIS A 202 -3.32 12.85 4.27
N SER A 203 -3.89 14.06 4.22
CA SER A 203 -3.15 15.29 3.89
C SER A 203 -2.65 16.08 5.11
N PHE A 204 -3.04 15.72 6.34
CA PHE A 204 -2.58 16.40 7.56
C PHE A 204 -1.04 16.52 7.70
N PRO A 205 -0.18 15.57 7.24
CA PRO A 205 1.27 15.71 7.40
C PRO A 205 1.81 16.99 6.72
N PHE A 206 1.29 17.33 5.53
CA PHE A 206 1.66 18.56 4.82
C PHE A 206 1.41 19.81 5.67
N PHE A 207 0.26 19.85 6.35
CA PHE A 207 -0.14 21.02 7.13
C PHE A 207 0.67 21.15 8.43
N LEU A 208 1.11 20.04 9.03
CA LEU A 208 2.05 20.06 10.14
C LEU A 208 3.41 20.65 9.71
N GLY A 209 3.90 20.24 8.54
CA GLY A 209 5.08 20.83 7.90
C GLY A 209 4.91 22.34 7.62
N ALA A 210 3.74 22.74 7.11
CA ALA A 210 3.41 24.14 6.85
C ALA A 210 3.40 24.98 8.13
N MET A 211 2.84 24.47 9.23
CA MET A 211 2.90 25.11 10.55
C MET A 211 4.36 25.33 10.97
N MET A 212 5.20 24.30 10.86
CA MET A 212 6.62 24.36 11.19
C MET A 212 7.38 25.40 10.35
N ALA A 213 7.02 25.56 9.08
CA ALA A 213 7.57 26.59 8.20
C ALA A 213 7.22 28.01 8.68
N THR A 214 6.00 28.25 9.16
CA THR A 214 5.63 29.57 9.71
C THR A 214 6.40 29.90 10.99
N MET A 215 6.79 28.90 11.77
CA MET A 215 7.55 29.12 13.01
C MET A 215 9.04 29.37 12.75
N THR A 216 9.61 28.78 11.71
CA THR A 216 11.06 28.84 11.42
C THR A 216 11.37 29.73 10.22
N GLY A 217 10.94 29.35 9.03
CA GLY A 217 11.33 29.92 7.74
C GLY A 217 12.66 29.38 7.21
N ILE A 218 12.99 29.72 5.96
CA ILE A 218 14.28 29.38 5.34
C ILE A 218 15.17 30.61 5.28
N ARG A 219 14.85 31.58 4.42
CA ARG A 219 15.61 32.85 4.33
C ARG A 219 15.04 33.87 5.30
N GLU A 220 13.72 34.03 5.28
CA GLU A 220 13.02 34.91 6.20
C GLU A 220 12.65 34.15 7.47
N THR A 221 13.45 34.34 8.52
CA THR A 221 13.33 33.61 9.78
C THR A 221 12.78 34.44 10.93
N THR A 222 12.05 33.79 11.84
CA THR A 222 11.45 34.46 12.99
C THR A 222 12.48 34.81 14.06
N ALA A 223 12.24 35.87 14.85
CA ALA A 223 13.12 36.25 15.96
C ALA A 223 13.24 35.13 17.01
N ARG A 224 12.14 34.42 17.30
CA ARG A 224 12.14 33.25 18.20
C ARG A 224 13.04 32.13 17.67
N PHE A 225 12.97 31.84 16.38
CA PHE A 225 13.85 30.84 15.77
C PHE A 225 15.32 31.24 15.85
N LYS A 226 15.67 32.49 15.50
CA LYS A 226 17.04 33.02 15.62
C LYS A 226 17.56 32.93 17.07
N LYS A 227 16.71 33.20 18.06
CA LYS A 227 17.05 33.03 19.48
C LYS A 227 17.34 31.55 19.79
N ASN A 228 16.49 30.63 19.32
CA ASN A 228 16.70 29.19 19.55
C ASN A 228 17.99 28.68 18.91
N VAL A 229 18.33 29.11 17.69
CA VAL A 229 19.60 28.76 17.02
C VAL A 229 20.81 29.14 17.87
N ARG A 230 20.76 30.29 18.56
CA ARG A 230 21.84 30.76 19.46
C ARG A 230 21.87 30.02 20.79
N LEU A 231 20.71 29.62 21.32
CA LEU A 231 20.59 28.95 22.61
C LEU A 231 20.89 27.44 22.55
N TRP A 232 20.62 26.81 21.41
CA TRP A 232 20.90 25.38 21.23
C TRP A 232 22.38 25.17 20.94
N SER A 233 22.99 24.17 21.56
CA SER A 233 24.32 23.71 21.14
C SER A 233 24.21 22.82 19.89
N THR A 234 25.24 22.77 19.06
CA THR A 234 25.29 21.88 17.89
C THR A 234 25.08 20.41 18.29
N LYS A 235 25.65 19.99 19.44
CA LYS A 235 25.44 18.64 19.99
C LYS A 235 23.97 18.36 20.27
N ARG A 236 23.23 19.30 20.88
CA ARG A 236 21.80 19.17 21.13
C ARG A 236 21.03 18.99 19.82
N SER A 237 21.33 19.81 18.81
CA SER A 237 20.67 19.73 17.50
C SER A 237 20.93 18.38 16.81
N ILE A 238 22.16 17.87 16.85
CA ILE A 238 22.50 16.53 16.31
C ILE A 238 21.74 15.43 17.06
N LEU A 239 21.75 15.45 18.39
CA LEU A 239 21.06 14.45 19.21
C LEU A 239 19.55 14.47 18.99
N THR A 240 18.94 15.66 18.84
CA THR A 240 17.52 15.78 18.51
C THR A 240 17.22 15.18 17.13
N MET A 241 18.04 15.46 16.12
CA MET A 241 17.85 14.89 14.78
C MET A 241 18.02 13.36 14.79
N LEU A 242 19.03 12.85 15.49
CA LEU A 242 19.28 11.42 15.64
C LEU A 242 18.15 10.71 16.40
N LEU A 243 17.66 11.31 17.49
CA LEU A 243 16.54 10.78 18.26
C LEU A 243 15.28 10.70 17.39
N SER A 244 14.96 11.74 16.62
CA SER A 244 13.84 11.70 15.68
C SER A 244 14.01 10.60 14.63
N PHE A 245 15.21 10.42 14.07
CA PHE A 245 15.50 9.33 13.14
C PHE A 245 15.28 7.95 13.79
N VAL A 246 15.79 7.73 15.00
CA VAL A 246 15.62 6.47 15.73
C VAL A 246 14.15 6.22 16.05
N LEU A 247 13.39 7.23 16.49
CA LEU A 247 11.96 7.09 16.76
C LEU A 247 11.16 6.75 15.49
N LEU A 248 11.49 7.37 14.35
CA LEU A 248 10.91 7.00 13.06
C LEU A 248 11.25 5.56 12.68
N LEU A 249 12.50 5.14 12.89
CA LEU A 249 12.92 3.76 12.63
C LEU A 249 12.19 2.76 13.55
N LEU A 250 11.98 3.09 14.82
CA LEU A 250 11.22 2.25 15.75
C LEU A 250 9.75 2.09 15.33
N LEU A 251 9.13 3.15 14.81
CA LEU A 251 7.76 3.04 14.26
C LEU A 251 7.69 2.05 13.09
N THR A 252 8.77 1.84 12.34
CA THR A 252 8.77 0.86 11.23
C THR A 252 8.65 -0.59 11.68
N PHE A 253 9.02 -0.89 12.93
CA PHE A 253 8.83 -2.22 13.51
C PHE A 253 7.52 -2.34 14.28
N ALA A 254 6.97 -1.23 14.76
CA ALA A 254 5.81 -1.23 15.65
C ALA A 254 4.47 -1.14 14.90
N LEU A 255 4.41 -0.38 13.81
CA LEU A 255 3.16 -0.14 13.08
C LEU A 255 2.92 -1.22 12.03
N LYS A 256 1.67 -1.64 11.89
CA LYS A 256 1.18 -2.47 10.77
C LYS A 256 0.06 -1.73 10.05
N PHE A 257 -0.06 -1.94 8.74
CA PHE A 257 -0.96 -1.16 7.90
C PHE A 257 -2.44 -1.46 8.12
N ASP A 258 -2.78 -2.70 8.45
CA ASP A 258 -4.13 -3.19 8.75
C ASP A 258 -4.60 -2.79 10.16
N GLN A 259 -3.67 -2.45 11.06
CA GLN A 259 -4.00 -2.11 12.43
C GLN A 259 -4.58 -0.70 12.58
N ARG A 260 -5.73 -0.61 13.26
CA ARG A 260 -6.41 0.67 13.55
C ARG A 260 -5.52 1.69 14.27
N ILE A 261 -4.64 1.23 15.18
CA ILE A 261 -3.72 2.12 15.94
C ILE A 261 -2.83 2.99 15.04
N THR A 262 -2.49 2.48 13.85
CA THR A 262 -1.70 3.19 12.85
C THR A 262 -2.42 4.45 12.36
N TYR A 263 -3.72 4.37 12.13
CA TYR A 263 -4.55 5.48 11.66
C TYR A 263 -4.95 6.45 12.79
N LEU A 264 -5.05 5.96 14.03
CA LEU A 264 -5.36 6.80 15.18
C LEU A 264 -4.16 7.62 15.65
N PHE A 265 -2.97 7.00 15.69
CA PHE A 265 -1.78 7.61 16.30
C PHE A 265 -0.49 7.44 15.49
N GLY A 266 -0.33 6.34 14.74
CA GLY A 266 0.90 6.04 14.02
C GLY A 266 1.34 7.14 13.04
N PHE A 267 0.49 7.52 12.09
CA PHE A 267 0.83 8.53 11.09
C PHE A 267 1.07 9.93 11.67
N VAL A 268 0.29 10.33 12.68
CA VAL A 268 0.51 11.63 13.34
C VAL A 268 1.82 11.66 14.14
N LEU A 269 2.20 10.55 14.80
CA LEU A 269 3.50 10.42 15.46
C LEU A 269 4.65 10.49 14.45
N ALA A 270 4.54 9.79 13.32
CA ALA A 270 5.54 9.86 12.23
C ALA A 270 5.70 11.30 11.70
N SER A 271 4.59 12.01 11.49
CA SER A 271 4.58 13.41 11.08
C SER A 271 5.21 14.35 12.13
N LEU A 272 4.94 14.11 13.41
CA LEU A 272 5.52 14.88 14.53
C LEU A 272 7.04 14.65 14.63
N PHE A 273 7.50 13.40 14.59
CA PHE A 273 8.93 13.08 14.62
C PHE A 273 9.66 13.66 13.39
N THR A 274 9.02 13.63 12.22
CA THR A 274 9.54 14.30 11.02
C THR A 274 9.65 15.80 11.24
N THR A 275 8.64 16.44 11.82
CA THR A 275 8.65 17.88 12.12
C THR A 275 9.80 18.26 13.04
N VAL A 276 10.07 17.44 14.07
CA VAL A 276 11.23 17.62 14.96
C VAL A 276 12.55 17.44 14.21
N MET A 277 12.64 16.43 13.32
CA MET A 277 13.81 16.20 12.48
C MET A 277 14.09 17.40 11.54
N ILE A 278 13.05 17.94 10.91
CA ILE A 278 13.13 19.14 10.05
C ILE A 278 13.60 20.35 10.86
N TYR A 279 13.04 20.56 12.06
CA TYR A 279 13.47 21.65 12.93
C TYR A 279 14.95 21.53 13.30
N ALA A 280 15.40 20.36 13.72
CA ALA A 280 16.79 20.10 14.08
C ALA A 280 17.72 20.31 12.87
N ALA A 281 17.37 19.79 11.69
CA ALA A 281 18.10 20.00 10.45
C ALA A 281 18.19 21.50 10.08
N ARG A 282 17.09 22.24 10.25
CA ARG A 282 17.06 23.69 10.00
C ARG A 282 17.94 24.45 10.97
N VAL A 283 17.95 24.11 12.26
CA VAL A 283 18.88 24.70 13.25
C VAL A 283 20.33 24.38 12.89
N LEU A 284 20.63 23.12 12.55
CA LEU A 284 21.97 22.70 12.12
C LEU A 284 22.46 23.45 10.89
N ASN A 285 21.59 23.72 9.91
CA ASN A 285 21.96 24.50 8.74
C ASN A 285 22.53 25.88 9.11
N ASP A 286 21.95 26.57 10.09
CA ASP A 286 22.44 27.89 10.54
C ASP A 286 23.65 27.78 11.49
N GLN A 287 23.77 26.70 12.25
CA GLN A 287 24.91 26.46 13.14
C GLN A 287 26.17 25.98 12.40
N THR A 288 26.00 25.38 11.21
CA THR A 288 27.10 24.75 10.46
C THR A 288 27.18 25.24 9.00
N PRO A 289 27.25 26.57 8.76
CA PRO A 289 27.23 27.15 7.43
C PRO A 289 28.41 26.71 6.54
N ASN A 290 29.50 26.20 7.14
CA ASN A 290 30.69 25.71 6.43
C ASN A 290 30.85 24.18 6.42
N ALA A 291 29.96 23.43 7.09
CA ALA A 291 30.07 21.96 7.09
C ALA A 291 29.76 21.35 5.72
N THR A 292 30.52 20.33 5.33
CA THR A 292 30.26 19.55 4.10
C THR A 292 29.48 18.30 4.46
N GLU A 293 28.29 18.13 3.90
CA GLU A 293 27.52 16.89 4.03
C GLU A 293 28.20 15.76 3.23
N PRO A 294 28.09 14.49 3.67
CA PRO A 294 28.64 13.36 2.94
C PRO A 294 28.13 13.32 1.48
N ALA A 295 29.05 13.13 0.53
CA ALA A 295 28.72 13.16 -0.90
C ALA A 295 27.66 12.11 -1.29
N ILE A 296 27.72 10.92 -0.70
CA ILE A 296 26.75 9.84 -0.93
C ILE A 296 25.34 10.26 -0.49
N ILE A 297 25.20 10.84 0.71
CA ILE A 297 23.90 11.31 1.20
C ILE A 297 23.35 12.42 0.31
N ASN A 298 24.22 13.32 -0.14
CA ASN A 298 23.83 14.38 -1.06
C ASN A 298 23.34 13.84 -2.40
N TYR A 299 24.04 12.86 -2.95
CA TYR A 299 23.66 12.19 -4.19
C TYR A 299 22.32 11.46 -4.03
N LEU A 300 22.16 10.63 -2.99
CA LEU A 300 20.91 9.92 -2.72
C LEU A 300 19.73 10.89 -2.54
N ALA A 301 19.93 12.01 -1.85
CA ALA A 301 18.92 13.05 -1.66
C ALA A 301 18.58 13.84 -2.94
N ASP A 302 19.51 13.90 -3.89
CA ASP A 302 19.31 14.57 -5.18
C ASP A 302 18.45 13.68 -6.10
N VAL A 303 18.76 12.38 -6.15
CA VAL A 303 18.04 11.39 -6.98
C VAL A 303 16.82 10.76 -6.29
N SER A 304 16.54 11.08 -5.02
CA SER A 304 15.53 10.38 -4.21
C SER A 304 14.15 10.33 -4.83
N TYR A 305 13.75 11.40 -5.52
CA TYR A 305 12.47 11.47 -6.22
C TYR A 305 12.40 10.48 -7.39
N GLY A 306 13.46 10.41 -8.21
CA GLY A 306 13.52 9.42 -9.27
C GLY A 306 13.50 8.00 -8.71
N VAL A 307 14.26 7.73 -7.64
CA VAL A 307 14.33 6.38 -7.07
C VAL A 307 12.95 5.98 -6.56
N TYR A 308 12.23 6.90 -5.93
CA TYR A 308 10.84 6.70 -5.54
C TYR A 308 9.91 6.37 -6.72
N LEU A 309 10.09 6.95 -7.90
CA LEU A 309 9.28 6.60 -9.07
C LEU A 309 9.63 5.22 -9.63
N PHE A 310 10.92 4.92 -9.75
CA PHE A 310 11.36 3.70 -10.43
C PHE A 310 11.28 2.44 -9.55
N HIS A 311 11.43 2.55 -8.23
CA HIS A 311 11.59 1.38 -7.36
C HIS A 311 10.40 0.42 -7.43
N TRP A 312 9.18 0.93 -7.36
CA TRP A 312 7.99 0.10 -7.27
C TRP A 312 7.72 -0.71 -8.54
N PRO A 313 7.59 -0.11 -9.74
CA PRO A 313 7.32 -0.88 -10.96
C PRO A 313 8.46 -1.85 -11.28
N PHE A 314 9.73 -1.49 -11.06
CA PHE A 314 10.83 -2.44 -11.21
C PHE A 314 10.77 -3.58 -10.21
N TYR A 315 10.43 -3.30 -8.95
CA TYR A 315 10.30 -4.33 -7.92
C TYR A 315 9.18 -5.32 -8.25
N ILE A 316 8.00 -4.83 -8.67
CA ILE A 316 6.90 -5.68 -9.12
C ILE A 316 7.33 -6.53 -10.31
N ILE A 317 8.02 -5.96 -11.30
CA ILE A 317 8.48 -6.72 -12.47
C ILE A 317 9.52 -7.77 -12.09
N PHE A 318 10.55 -7.40 -11.33
CA PHE A 318 11.67 -8.31 -11.06
C PHE A 318 11.30 -9.40 -10.06
N THR A 319 10.40 -9.17 -9.10
CA THR A 319 9.96 -10.23 -8.18
C THR A 319 9.20 -11.36 -8.90
N GLN A 320 8.65 -11.11 -10.08
CA GLN A 320 8.07 -12.16 -10.94
C GLN A 320 9.11 -12.98 -11.70
N LEU A 321 10.35 -12.51 -11.77
CA LEU A 321 11.41 -13.10 -12.60
C LEU A 321 12.52 -13.76 -11.79
N MET A 322 12.66 -13.38 -10.52
CA MET A 322 13.76 -13.84 -9.66
C MET A 322 13.37 -13.80 -8.19
N SER A 323 14.20 -14.43 -7.34
CA SER A 323 14.00 -14.39 -5.89
C SER A 323 14.05 -12.96 -5.33
N ASN A 324 13.37 -12.73 -4.21
CA ASN A 324 13.23 -11.39 -3.65
C ASN A 324 14.57 -10.66 -3.45
N GLY A 325 15.58 -11.35 -2.90
CA GLY A 325 16.91 -10.73 -2.67
C GLY A 325 17.58 -10.23 -3.96
N LEU A 326 17.49 -11.00 -5.05
CA LEU A 326 17.99 -10.57 -6.35
C LEU A 326 17.12 -9.46 -6.95
N ALA A 327 15.80 -9.56 -6.82
CA ALA A 327 14.86 -8.55 -7.31
C ALA A 327 15.12 -7.18 -6.66
N VAL A 328 15.35 -7.14 -5.35
CA VAL A 328 15.74 -5.93 -4.60
C VAL A 328 17.05 -5.36 -5.14
N PHE A 329 18.08 -6.19 -5.30
CA PHE A 329 19.39 -5.74 -5.79
C PHE A 329 19.29 -5.10 -7.18
N VAL A 330 18.64 -5.80 -8.13
CA VAL A 330 18.46 -5.31 -9.50
C VAL A 330 17.56 -4.06 -9.53
N THR A 331 16.49 -4.04 -8.73
CA THR A 331 15.61 -2.87 -8.58
C THR A 331 16.38 -1.63 -8.15
N VAL A 332 17.22 -1.75 -7.11
CA VAL A 332 18.02 -0.63 -6.59
C VAL A 332 18.98 -0.13 -7.66
N ILE A 333 19.66 -1.03 -8.37
CA ILE A 333 20.58 -0.68 -9.46
C ILE A 333 19.85 0.08 -10.57
N PHE A 334 18.77 -0.50 -11.11
CA PHE A 334 18.02 0.09 -12.22
C PHE A 334 17.39 1.43 -11.81
N SER A 335 16.80 1.49 -10.61
CA SER A 335 16.26 2.73 -10.06
C SER A 335 17.32 3.81 -9.92
N LEU A 336 18.50 3.50 -9.39
CA LEU A 336 19.61 4.46 -9.28
C LEU A 336 20.12 4.92 -10.64
N ILE A 337 20.28 4.00 -11.61
CA ILE A 337 20.73 4.33 -12.97
C ILE A 337 19.75 5.31 -13.62
N PHE A 338 18.47 4.95 -13.71
CA PHE A 338 17.50 5.79 -14.41
C PHE A 338 17.18 7.09 -13.66
N SER A 339 17.24 7.10 -12.34
CA SER A 339 17.09 8.32 -11.55
C SER A 339 18.28 9.27 -11.73
N THR A 340 19.48 8.73 -11.86
CA THR A 340 20.69 9.53 -12.14
C THR A 340 20.63 10.13 -13.52
N LEU A 341 20.25 9.35 -14.52
CA LEU A 341 20.02 9.83 -15.88
C LEU A 341 18.91 10.89 -15.90
N SER A 342 17.81 10.67 -15.18
CA SER A 342 16.74 11.66 -15.06
C SER A 342 17.27 12.98 -14.48
N TYR A 343 17.88 12.93 -13.29
CA TYR A 343 18.22 14.13 -12.52
C TYR A 343 19.42 14.91 -13.07
N TYR A 344 20.49 14.21 -13.46
CA TYR A 344 21.73 14.87 -13.90
C TYR A 344 21.79 15.11 -15.40
N VAL A 345 20.98 14.40 -16.21
CA VAL A 345 21.02 14.47 -17.68
C VAL A 345 19.72 15.05 -18.24
N LEU A 346 18.57 14.39 -18.05
CA LEU A 346 17.32 14.78 -18.70
C LEU A 346 16.77 16.10 -18.15
N GLU A 347 16.67 16.25 -16.84
CA GLU A 347 16.12 17.46 -16.21
C GLU A 347 16.89 18.74 -16.57
N PRO A 348 18.24 18.79 -16.51
CA PRO A 348 19.01 19.96 -16.95
C PRO A 348 18.85 20.21 -18.45
N PHE A 349 18.87 19.16 -19.27
CA PHE A 349 18.73 19.27 -20.72
C PHE A 349 17.38 19.91 -21.10
N LEU A 350 16.28 19.41 -20.55
CA LEU A 350 14.93 19.97 -20.77
C LEU A 350 14.79 21.40 -20.25
N ALA A 351 15.54 21.75 -19.20
CA ALA A 351 15.59 23.10 -18.66
C ALA A 351 16.55 24.05 -19.42
N GLY A 352 17.22 23.58 -20.48
CA GLY A 352 18.23 24.37 -21.22
C GLY A 352 19.47 24.71 -20.41
N LYS A 353 19.80 23.89 -19.40
CA LYS A 353 20.96 24.05 -18.52
C LYS A 353 22.07 23.08 -18.95
N PRO A 354 23.35 23.43 -18.68
CA PRO A 354 24.46 22.54 -18.98
C PRO A 354 24.33 21.23 -18.20
N VAL A 355 24.47 20.11 -18.92
CA VAL A 355 24.42 18.76 -18.35
C VAL A 355 25.76 18.43 -17.72
N LYS A 356 25.72 17.99 -16.46
CA LYS A 356 26.91 17.59 -15.69
C LYS A 356 26.69 16.23 -15.07
N LEU A 357 27.44 15.23 -15.51
CA LEU A 357 27.41 13.88 -14.97
C LEU A 357 28.78 13.53 -14.39
N LEU A 358 28.83 13.20 -13.10
CA LEU A 358 30.08 12.84 -12.40
C LEU A 358 31.21 13.87 -12.57
N GLY A 359 30.86 15.16 -12.68
CA GLY A 359 31.83 16.24 -12.87
C GLY A 359 32.23 16.52 -14.33
N LEU A 360 31.79 15.69 -15.29
CA LEU A 360 32.01 15.90 -16.71
C LEU A 360 30.88 16.74 -17.32
N ASN A 361 31.23 17.77 -18.10
CA ASN A 361 30.26 18.52 -18.89
C ASN A 361 29.95 17.70 -20.15
N LEU A 362 28.67 17.36 -20.35
CA LEU A 362 28.22 16.64 -21.53
C LEU A 362 27.44 17.61 -22.43
N ASP A 363 27.89 17.76 -23.67
CA ASP A 363 27.08 18.42 -24.69
C ASP A 363 26.17 17.38 -25.37
N LEU A 364 24.87 17.50 -25.11
CA LEU A 364 23.85 16.62 -25.70
C LEU A 364 23.26 17.16 -27.00
N HIS A 365 23.60 18.38 -27.43
CA HIS A 365 23.09 18.95 -28.67
C HIS A 365 23.33 18.05 -29.90
N PRO A 366 24.50 17.40 -30.06
CA PRO A 366 24.72 16.46 -31.18
C PRO A 366 23.78 15.24 -31.15
N TYR A 367 23.33 14.84 -29.97
CA TYR A 367 22.52 13.62 -29.75
C TYR A 367 21.03 13.91 -29.61
N GLN A 368 20.61 15.17 -29.73
CA GLN A 368 19.23 15.60 -29.53
C GLN A 368 18.22 14.83 -30.40
N LYS A 369 18.57 14.54 -31.67
CA LYS A 369 17.74 13.72 -32.56
C LYS A 369 17.54 12.30 -32.05
N TRP A 370 18.58 11.69 -31.48
CA TRP A 370 18.53 10.35 -30.92
C TRP A 370 17.74 10.31 -29.61
N LEU A 371 17.88 11.34 -28.76
CA LEU A 371 17.09 11.46 -27.54
C LEU A 371 15.59 11.59 -27.85
N TYR A 372 15.22 12.45 -28.79
CA TYR A 372 13.83 12.56 -29.23
C TYR A 372 13.34 11.31 -29.94
N GLY A 373 14.16 10.71 -30.82
CA GLY A 373 13.83 9.45 -31.50
C GLY A 373 13.58 8.30 -30.52
N GLY A 374 14.41 8.16 -29.50
CA GLY A 374 14.21 7.20 -28.41
C GLY A 374 12.94 7.48 -27.62
N GLY A 375 12.67 8.74 -27.30
CA GLY A 375 11.41 9.14 -26.66
C GLY A 375 10.17 8.79 -27.48
N VAL A 376 10.20 9.03 -28.80
CA VAL A 376 9.13 8.65 -29.73
C VAL A 376 8.98 7.13 -29.77
N LEU A 377 10.07 6.37 -29.85
CA LEU A 377 10.04 4.92 -29.85
C LEU A 377 9.40 4.36 -28.57
N PHE A 378 9.83 4.82 -27.39
CA PHE A 378 9.22 4.40 -26.13
C PHE A 378 7.75 4.85 -26.03
N GLY A 379 7.40 6.01 -26.60
CA GLY A 379 6.02 6.48 -26.71
C GLY A 379 5.16 5.55 -27.56
N LEU A 380 5.67 5.09 -28.71
CA LEU A 380 5.01 4.10 -29.56
C LEU A 380 4.86 2.76 -28.84
N VAL A 381 5.90 2.28 -28.16
CA VAL A 381 5.82 1.06 -27.33
C VAL A 381 4.73 1.21 -26.28
N THR A 382 4.67 2.36 -25.59
CA THR A 382 3.62 2.66 -24.59
C THR A 382 2.23 2.58 -25.20
N ILE A 383 2.01 3.22 -26.37
CA ILE A 383 0.72 3.20 -27.06
C ILE A 383 0.34 1.77 -27.46
N VAL A 384 1.27 1.01 -28.03
CA VAL A 384 1.05 -0.40 -28.40
C VAL A 384 0.69 -1.21 -27.16
N THR A 385 1.42 -1.07 -26.06
CA THR A 385 1.12 -1.78 -24.81
C THR A 385 -0.28 -1.44 -24.28
N ILE A 386 -0.71 -0.17 -24.36
CA ILE A 386 -2.08 0.25 -23.98
C ILE A 386 -3.14 -0.41 -24.87
N ILE A 387 -2.89 -0.52 -26.18
CA ILE A 387 -3.85 -1.12 -27.13
C ILE A 387 -4.00 -2.62 -26.90
N ILE A 388 -2.91 -3.33 -26.59
CA ILE A 388 -2.92 -4.79 -26.42
C ILE A 388 -3.19 -5.24 -24.97
N SER A 389 -3.14 -4.32 -24.01
CA SER A 389 -3.40 -4.64 -22.60
C SER A 389 -4.87 -5.02 -22.40
N PRO A 390 -5.17 -6.07 -21.63
CA PRO A 390 -6.55 -6.41 -21.34
C PRO A 390 -7.17 -5.38 -20.38
N ALA A 391 -8.49 -5.21 -20.43
CA ALA A 391 -9.20 -4.31 -19.51
C ALA A 391 -9.22 -4.87 -18.07
N VAL A 392 -9.35 -6.19 -17.94
CA VAL A 392 -9.34 -6.97 -16.70
C VAL A 392 -8.35 -8.12 -16.89
N GLY A 393 -7.56 -8.46 -15.88
CA GLY A 393 -6.60 -9.57 -15.98
C GLY A 393 -7.29 -10.91 -16.27
N ASP A 394 -6.57 -11.87 -16.83
CA ASP A 394 -7.07 -13.23 -17.03
C ASP A 394 -7.40 -13.87 -15.67
N PHE A 395 -6.56 -13.62 -14.65
CA PHE A 395 -6.81 -14.06 -13.28
C PHE A 395 -8.10 -13.46 -12.70
N GLU A 396 -8.25 -12.13 -12.74
CA GLU A 396 -9.45 -11.46 -12.24
C GLU A 396 -10.71 -11.87 -13.02
N THR A 397 -10.59 -12.09 -14.33
CA THR A 397 -11.68 -12.61 -15.17
C THR A 397 -12.08 -14.00 -14.71
N SER A 398 -11.12 -14.89 -14.45
CA SER A 398 -11.40 -16.24 -13.93
C SER A 398 -12.10 -16.19 -12.57
N LEU A 399 -11.67 -15.26 -11.70
CA LEU A 399 -12.26 -15.06 -10.38
C LEU A 399 -13.72 -14.63 -10.48
N LEU A 400 -14.02 -13.67 -11.37
CA LEU A 400 -15.37 -13.17 -11.61
C LEU A 400 -16.26 -14.23 -12.26
N VAL A 401 -15.74 -14.98 -13.23
CA VAL A 401 -16.49 -16.08 -13.85
C VAL A 401 -16.82 -17.15 -12.82
N ASN A 402 -15.86 -17.54 -11.98
CA ASN A 402 -16.07 -18.50 -10.92
C ASN A 402 -17.13 -18.01 -9.91
N SER A 403 -17.07 -16.74 -9.48
CA SER A 403 -18.09 -16.22 -8.55
C SER A 403 -19.49 -16.16 -9.16
N LEU A 404 -19.61 -15.83 -10.45
CA LEU A 404 -20.90 -15.87 -11.17
C LEU A 404 -21.43 -17.30 -11.31
N GLN A 405 -20.55 -18.28 -11.59
CA GLN A 405 -20.93 -19.68 -11.66
C GLN A 405 -21.39 -20.21 -10.29
N GLN A 406 -20.72 -19.82 -9.20
CA GLN A 406 -21.13 -20.16 -7.83
C GLN A 406 -22.51 -19.57 -7.51
N ALA A 407 -22.72 -18.28 -7.80
CA ALA A 407 -24.02 -17.62 -7.59
C ALA A 407 -25.14 -18.28 -8.40
N GLN A 408 -24.88 -18.64 -9.67
CA GLN A 408 -25.85 -19.36 -10.49
C GLN A 408 -26.18 -20.75 -9.95
N THR A 409 -25.17 -21.49 -9.49
CA THR A 409 -25.32 -22.82 -8.89
C THR A 409 -26.15 -22.73 -7.61
N ASN A 410 -25.86 -21.75 -6.75
CA ASN A 410 -26.61 -21.49 -5.53
C ASN A 410 -28.09 -21.17 -5.83
N LEU A 411 -28.37 -20.30 -6.81
CA LEU A 411 -29.73 -19.94 -7.22
C LEU A 411 -30.52 -21.15 -7.76
N ASN A 412 -29.91 -21.94 -8.65
CA ASN A 412 -30.53 -23.14 -9.21
C ASN A 412 -30.85 -24.16 -8.12
N ARG A 413 -29.95 -24.32 -7.14
CA ARG A 413 -30.14 -25.22 -6.00
C ARG A 413 -31.27 -24.73 -5.10
N THR A 414 -31.28 -23.46 -4.70
CA THR A 414 -32.39 -22.91 -3.90
C THR A 414 -33.72 -23.11 -4.61
N HIS A 415 -33.78 -22.89 -5.94
CA HIS A 415 -34.97 -23.19 -6.73
C HIS A 415 -35.34 -24.68 -6.70
N THR A 416 -34.37 -25.60 -6.82
CA THR A 416 -34.62 -27.04 -6.88
C THR A 416 -35.07 -27.61 -5.53
N VAL A 417 -34.43 -27.19 -4.44
CA VAL A 417 -34.80 -27.55 -3.06
C VAL A 417 -36.19 -27.01 -2.71
N THR A 418 -36.48 -25.74 -3.05
CA THR A 418 -37.81 -25.16 -2.84
C THR A 418 -38.89 -25.80 -3.72
N ALA A 419 -38.52 -26.35 -4.89
CA ALA A 419 -39.40 -27.14 -5.74
C ALA A 419 -39.64 -28.58 -5.22
N GLY A 420 -39.01 -28.98 -4.11
CA GLY A 420 -39.28 -30.23 -3.40
C GLY A 420 -38.34 -31.39 -3.75
N ASP A 421 -37.28 -31.16 -4.52
CA ASP A 421 -36.28 -32.19 -4.82
C ASP A 421 -35.03 -32.02 -3.94
N ALA A 422 -35.04 -32.72 -2.80
CA ALA A 422 -33.92 -32.73 -1.85
C ALA A 422 -32.70 -33.53 -2.36
N THR A 423 -32.82 -34.29 -3.46
CA THR A 423 -31.70 -35.06 -4.03
C THR A 423 -30.70 -34.20 -4.81
N ALA A 424 -31.00 -32.91 -4.98
CA ALA A 424 -30.13 -31.92 -5.61
C ALA A 424 -29.03 -31.35 -4.68
N LEU A 425 -29.01 -31.76 -3.41
CA LEU A 425 -27.99 -31.33 -2.46
C LEU A 425 -26.72 -32.17 -2.61
N SER A 426 -25.58 -31.48 -2.68
CA SER A 426 -24.28 -32.11 -2.45
C SER A 426 -24.24 -32.65 -1.02
N ASP A 427 -23.40 -33.66 -0.77
CA ASP A 427 -23.09 -34.10 0.59
C ASP A 427 -22.22 -33.09 1.34
N VAL A 428 -21.56 -32.17 0.61
CA VAL A 428 -20.58 -31.22 1.17
C VAL A 428 -20.82 -29.80 0.66
N THR A 429 -20.97 -28.86 1.59
CA THR A 429 -20.85 -27.42 1.33
C THR A 429 -19.51 -26.91 1.83
N VAL A 430 -18.84 -26.06 1.08
CA VAL A 430 -17.62 -25.33 1.47
C VAL A 430 -17.91 -23.84 1.44
N ILE A 431 -17.91 -23.21 2.62
CA ILE A 431 -17.99 -21.74 2.77
C ILE A 431 -16.57 -21.23 3.00
N GLY A 432 -16.00 -20.56 2.00
CA GLY A 432 -14.57 -20.24 1.98
C GLY A 432 -14.21 -18.75 1.78
N ASP A 433 -12.97 -18.40 2.13
CA ASP A 433 -12.38 -17.09 1.87
C ASP A 433 -11.56 -17.06 0.57
N SER A 434 -10.67 -16.09 0.45
CA SER A 434 -9.79 -15.87 -0.69
C SER A 434 -8.84 -17.06 -0.95
N VAL A 435 -8.46 -17.84 0.06
CA VAL A 435 -7.59 -19.02 -0.09
C VAL A 435 -8.37 -20.18 -0.70
N ALA A 436 -9.60 -20.41 -0.25
CA ALA A 436 -10.51 -21.39 -0.86
C ALA A 436 -10.85 -20.98 -2.29
N LEU A 437 -11.12 -19.70 -2.53
CA LEU A 437 -11.42 -19.16 -3.86
C LEU A 437 -10.24 -19.34 -4.83
N ARG A 438 -9.00 -19.09 -4.36
CA ARG A 438 -7.77 -19.37 -5.15
C ARG A 438 -7.64 -20.85 -5.53
N SER A 439 -8.25 -21.75 -4.75
CA SER A 439 -8.25 -23.20 -4.97
C SER A 439 -9.39 -23.71 -5.87
N SER A 440 -10.21 -22.83 -6.47
CA SER A 440 -11.45 -23.22 -7.18
C SER A 440 -11.25 -24.27 -8.27
N ALA A 441 -10.16 -24.18 -9.04
CA ALA A 441 -9.84 -25.16 -10.08
C ALA A 441 -9.52 -26.55 -9.49
N SER A 442 -8.76 -26.59 -8.39
CA SER A 442 -8.44 -27.83 -7.69
C SER A 442 -9.67 -28.43 -7.00
N PHE A 443 -10.58 -27.60 -6.46
CA PHE A 443 -11.88 -28.08 -5.97
C PHE A 443 -12.67 -28.77 -7.08
N SER A 444 -12.78 -28.13 -8.25
CA SER A 444 -13.49 -28.70 -9.41
C SER A 444 -12.88 -30.03 -9.88
N SER A 445 -11.57 -30.22 -9.71
CA SER A 445 -10.87 -31.44 -10.13
C SER A 445 -10.88 -32.56 -9.08
N LEU A 446 -10.78 -32.23 -7.79
CA LEU A 446 -10.54 -33.20 -6.71
C LEU A 446 -11.78 -33.47 -5.85
N LEU A 447 -12.70 -32.50 -5.78
CA LEU A 447 -13.97 -32.56 -5.07
C LEU A 447 -15.09 -32.03 -6.01
N PRO A 448 -15.31 -32.66 -7.18
CA PRO A 448 -16.26 -32.16 -8.19
C PRO A 448 -17.70 -32.07 -7.68
N ASP A 449 -18.05 -32.90 -6.70
CA ASP A 449 -19.39 -32.95 -6.12
C ASP A 449 -19.57 -31.93 -4.98
N ALA A 450 -18.49 -31.34 -4.44
CA ALA A 450 -18.59 -30.37 -3.34
C ALA A 450 -19.11 -29.02 -3.84
N GLN A 451 -20.07 -28.45 -3.10
CA GLN A 451 -20.56 -27.11 -3.39
C GLN A 451 -19.63 -26.08 -2.75
N VAL A 452 -18.89 -25.34 -3.56
CA VAL A 452 -17.96 -24.31 -3.07
C VAL A 452 -18.56 -22.92 -3.26
N ASP A 453 -18.75 -22.21 -2.14
CA ASP A 453 -19.02 -20.78 -2.11
C ASP A 453 -17.82 -20.10 -1.47
N ALA A 454 -17.01 -19.38 -2.25
CA ALA A 454 -15.82 -18.70 -1.78
C ALA A 454 -15.69 -17.27 -2.32
N ALA A 455 -15.29 -16.32 -1.47
CA ALA A 455 -15.17 -14.91 -1.84
C ALA A 455 -13.89 -14.27 -1.32
N VAL A 456 -13.41 -13.25 -2.03
CA VAL A 456 -12.28 -12.43 -1.60
C VAL A 456 -12.65 -11.70 -0.30
N SER A 457 -11.71 -11.68 0.65
CA SER A 457 -11.85 -10.95 1.92
C SER A 457 -13.06 -11.36 2.78
N ARG A 458 -13.60 -12.57 2.60
CA ARG A 458 -14.67 -13.09 3.45
C ARG A 458 -14.19 -13.23 4.90
N SER A 459 -14.96 -12.65 5.82
CA SER A 459 -14.79 -12.77 7.27
C SER A 459 -15.64 -13.90 7.86
N PHE A 460 -15.47 -14.21 9.15
CA PHE A 460 -16.38 -15.13 9.85
C PHE A 460 -17.82 -14.60 9.88
N ASP A 461 -18.02 -13.29 10.08
CA ASP A 461 -19.36 -12.68 10.10
C ASP A 461 -20.08 -12.88 8.76
N ASP A 462 -19.41 -12.57 7.65
CA ASP A 462 -19.94 -12.79 6.29
C ASP A 462 -20.27 -14.27 6.05
N ALA A 463 -19.38 -15.17 6.49
CA ALA A 463 -19.58 -16.61 6.36
C ALA A 463 -20.75 -17.11 7.21
N PHE A 464 -20.98 -16.52 8.38
CA PHE A 464 -22.06 -16.90 9.28
C PHE A 464 -23.42 -16.46 8.72
N GLU A 465 -23.51 -15.30 8.07
CA GLU A 465 -24.72 -14.90 7.34
C GLU A 465 -25.07 -15.88 6.23
N ILE A 466 -24.07 -16.33 5.44
CA ILE A 466 -24.27 -17.35 4.40
C ILE A 466 -24.76 -18.65 5.03
N PHE A 467 -24.08 -19.11 6.08
CA PHE A 467 -24.43 -20.34 6.81
C PHE A 467 -25.87 -20.31 7.34
N GLN A 468 -26.30 -19.22 7.97
CA GLN A 468 -27.70 -19.07 8.42
C GLN A 468 -28.71 -19.03 7.28
N ASN A 469 -28.37 -18.36 6.16
CA ASN A 469 -29.22 -18.33 4.98
C ASN A 469 -29.37 -19.75 4.38
N GLU A 470 -28.32 -20.56 4.38
CA GLU A 470 -28.39 -21.94 3.91
C GLU A 470 -29.19 -22.85 4.84
N ILE A 471 -29.06 -22.69 6.17
CA ILE A 471 -29.90 -23.40 7.15
C ILE A 471 -31.38 -23.04 6.93
N SER A 472 -31.71 -21.75 6.88
CA SER A 472 -33.09 -21.28 6.77
C SER A 472 -33.75 -21.62 5.44
N SER A 473 -32.98 -21.70 4.35
CA SER A 473 -33.46 -22.13 3.04
C SER A 473 -33.49 -23.66 2.87
N GLY A 474 -33.00 -24.43 3.85
CA GLY A 474 -32.90 -25.88 3.78
C GLY A 474 -31.88 -26.37 2.75
N THR A 475 -30.91 -25.52 2.40
CA THR A 475 -29.95 -25.81 1.34
C THR A 475 -28.57 -26.22 1.87
N LEU A 476 -28.30 -26.06 3.16
CA LEU A 476 -27.06 -26.50 3.78
C LEU A 476 -26.86 -28.02 3.59
N SER A 477 -25.66 -28.43 3.17
CA SER A 477 -25.31 -29.85 3.06
C SER A 477 -25.01 -30.47 4.43
N GLN A 478 -25.21 -31.78 4.59
CA GLN A 478 -24.99 -32.50 5.86
C GLN A 478 -23.56 -32.34 6.40
N THR A 479 -22.56 -32.23 5.51
CA THR A 479 -21.19 -31.88 5.89
C THR A 479 -20.90 -30.46 5.44
N THR A 480 -20.62 -29.57 6.39
CA THR A 480 -20.24 -28.18 6.09
C THR A 480 -18.76 -27.96 6.39
N VAL A 481 -18.01 -27.42 5.43
CA VAL A 481 -16.62 -27.02 5.56
C VAL A 481 -16.56 -25.50 5.67
N LEU A 482 -16.09 -25.03 6.82
CA LEU A 482 -15.77 -23.63 7.09
C LEU A 482 -14.30 -23.37 6.73
N ALA A 483 -14.08 -22.85 5.53
CA ALA A 483 -12.78 -22.54 4.95
C ALA A 483 -12.47 -21.03 5.00
N VAL A 484 -12.74 -20.41 6.15
CA VAL A 484 -12.53 -18.99 6.45
C VAL A 484 -11.74 -18.88 7.76
N GLY A 485 -10.92 -17.84 7.89
CA GLY A 485 -10.31 -17.51 9.19
C GLY A 485 -9.10 -16.59 9.12
N VAL A 486 -8.40 -16.53 7.99
CA VAL A 486 -7.22 -15.66 7.87
C VAL A 486 -7.56 -14.17 7.90
N ASN A 487 -8.81 -13.82 7.59
CA ASN A 487 -9.33 -12.44 7.59
C ASN A 487 -10.03 -12.03 8.90
N SER A 488 -10.15 -12.93 9.89
CA SER A 488 -10.92 -12.71 11.13
C SER A 488 -10.16 -13.24 12.35
N LEU A 489 -9.14 -12.49 12.77
CA LEU A 489 -8.20 -12.94 13.81
C LEU A 489 -8.44 -12.33 15.21
N ASP A 490 -9.29 -11.30 15.33
CA ASP A 490 -9.40 -10.52 16.57
C ASP A 490 -10.58 -10.91 17.49
N ASN A 491 -11.55 -11.73 17.04
CA ASN A 491 -12.70 -12.24 17.84
C ASN A 491 -13.08 -13.71 17.52
N TYR A 492 -12.15 -14.49 16.97
CA TYR A 492 -12.39 -15.83 16.41
C TYR A 492 -13.11 -16.82 17.35
N GLN A 493 -12.99 -16.66 18.67
CA GLN A 493 -13.65 -17.52 19.65
C GLN A 493 -15.17 -17.36 19.64
N GLU A 494 -15.64 -16.11 19.71
CA GLU A 494 -17.07 -15.80 19.66
C GLU A 494 -17.64 -16.14 18.29
N ASP A 495 -16.89 -15.81 17.23
CA ASP A 495 -17.28 -16.06 15.85
C ASP A 495 -17.48 -17.56 15.57
N LEU A 496 -16.50 -18.41 15.94
CA LEU A 496 -16.60 -19.86 15.73
C LEU A 496 -17.69 -20.51 16.60
N GLN A 497 -17.90 -20.01 17.82
CA GLN A 497 -18.95 -20.54 18.69
C GLN A 497 -20.35 -20.34 18.10
N GLN A 498 -20.58 -19.24 17.37
CA GLN A 498 -21.85 -19.01 16.68
C GLN A 498 -22.20 -20.12 15.67
N PHE A 499 -21.21 -20.62 14.92
CA PHE A 499 -21.42 -21.75 14.00
C PHE A 499 -21.76 -23.04 14.74
N ILE A 500 -21.06 -23.32 15.85
CA ILE A 500 -21.30 -24.50 16.68
C ILE A 500 -22.72 -24.50 17.24
N ASP A 501 -23.15 -23.36 17.78
CA ASP A 501 -24.47 -23.21 18.39
C ASP A 501 -25.59 -23.33 17.35
N ALA A 502 -25.40 -22.72 16.17
CA ALA A 502 -26.39 -22.68 15.09
C ALA A 502 -26.46 -23.98 14.25
N LEU A 503 -25.43 -24.84 14.26
CA LEU A 503 -25.42 -26.08 13.47
C LEU A 503 -26.63 -26.96 13.84
N PRO A 504 -27.46 -27.41 12.88
CA PRO A 504 -28.60 -28.28 13.19
C PRO A 504 -28.18 -29.72 13.58
N ASP A 505 -29.08 -30.45 14.23
CA ASP A 505 -28.90 -31.89 14.47
C ASP A 505 -28.85 -32.66 13.14
N GLY A 506 -28.03 -33.71 13.08
CA GLY A 506 -27.79 -34.50 11.86
C GLY A 506 -26.72 -33.93 10.91
N TYR A 507 -26.08 -32.81 11.28
CA TYR A 507 -25.01 -32.18 10.50
C TYR A 507 -23.63 -32.35 11.13
N ARG A 508 -22.60 -32.21 10.31
CA ARG A 508 -21.18 -32.23 10.68
C ARG A 508 -20.51 -30.94 10.25
N LEU A 509 -19.55 -30.47 11.04
CA LEU A 509 -18.78 -29.26 10.76
C LEU A 509 -17.30 -29.59 10.59
N ILE A 510 -16.68 -29.07 9.53
CA ILE A 510 -15.26 -29.14 9.29
C ILE A 510 -14.70 -27.73 9.35
N ILE A 511 -13.67 -27.49 10.16
CA ILE A 511 -13.01 -26.19 10.26
C ILE A 511 -11.63 -26.27 9.62
N VAL A 512 -11.33 -25.38 8.67
CA VAL A 512 -10.03 -25.32 8.00
C VAL A 512 -9.15 -24.28 8.71
N THR A 513 -8.02 -24.71 9.27
CA THR A 513 -7.20 -23.82 10.09
C THR A 513 -6.54 -22.71 9.26
N PRO A 514 -6.50 -21.45 9.73
CA PRO A 514 -5.91 -20.36 8.96
C PRO A 514 -4.39 -20.48 8.91
N TYR A 515 -3.78 -19.93 7.86
CA TYR A 515 -2.32 -19.78 7.78
C TYR A 515 -1.95 -18.40 7.23
N ASN A 516 -0.95 -17.79 7.86
CA ASN A 516 -0.33 -16.56 7.41
C ASN A 516 1.14 -16.57 7.82
N ALA A 517 2.05 -16.72 6.86
CA ALA A 517 3.51 -16.74 7.10
C ALA A 517 4.03 -15.45 7.75
N ASN A 518 3.31 -14.33 7.60
CA ASN A 518 3.67 -13.04 8.18
C ASN A 518 3.06 -12.81 9.57
N ASN A 519 2.15 -13.68 10.02
CA ASN A 519 1.47 -13.57 11.31
C ASN A 519 1.27 -14.94 11.99
N GLU A 520 2.31 -15.80 11.94
CA GLU A 520 2.21 -17.18 12.40
C GLU A 520 1.76 -17.30 13.87
N ALA A 521 2.16 -16.36 14.73
CA ALA A 521 1.76 -16.39 16.14
C ALA A 521 0.23 -16.28 16.31
N GLN A 522 -0.40 -15.29 15.66
CA GLN A 522 -1.84 -15.07 15.80
C GLN A 522 -2.65 -16.17 15.10
N VAL A 523 -2.27 -16.59 13.89
CA VAL A 523 -2.98 -17.70 13.22
C VAL A 523 -2.80 -19.02 13.95
N LYS A 524 -1.69 -19.20 14.69
CA LYS A 524 -1.49 -20.37 15.55
C LYS A 524 -2.43 -20.35 16.75
N GLU A 525 -2.68 -19.19 17.37
CA GLU A 525 -3.66 -19.07 18.46
C GLU A 525 -5.07 -19.45 18.00
N VAL A 526 -5.47 -19.01 16.80
CA VAL A 526 -6.75 -19.40 16.19
C VAL A 526 -6.79 -20.92 15.95
N ARG A 527 -5.76 -21.47 15.29
CA ARG A 527 -5.64 -22.92 15.05
C ARG A 527 -5.75 -23.74 16.33
N ASP A 528 -5.01 -23.34 17.36
CA ASP A 528 -4.95 -24.11 18.60
C ASP A 528 -6.35 -24.18 19.25
N TYR A 529 -7.14 -23.10 19.16
CA TYR A 529 -8.53 -23.09 19.61
C TYR A 529 -9.45 -23.94 18.73
N GLU A 530 -9.32 -23.89 17.40
CA GLU A 530 -10.09 -24.75 16.48
C GLU A 530 -9.85 -26.25 16.76
N LEU A 531 -8.62 -26.61 17.13
CA LEU A 531 -8.31 -27.97 17.57
C LEU A 531 -9.05 -28.33 18.87
N THR A 532 -9.17 -27.40 19.82
CA THR A 532 -9.95 -27.67 21.05
C THR A 532 -11.44 -27.85 20.77
N LEU A 533 -12.00 -27.21 19.74
CA LEU A 533 -13.38 -27.41 19.34
C LEU A 533 -13.61 -28.83 18.82
N ALA A 534 -12.69 -29.36 18.00
CA ALA A 534 -12.76 -30.74 17.52
C ALA A 534 -12.56 -31.80 18.62
N ASP A 535 -11.83 -31.46 19.68
CA ASP A 535 -11.71 -32.33 20.86
C ASP A 535 -12.96 -32.28 21.76
N THR A 536 -13.69 -31.16 21.74
CA THR A 536 -14.88 -30.92 22.56
C THR A 536 -16.17 -31.46 21.90
N TYR A 537 -16.29 -31.31 20.58
CA TYR A 537 -17.48 -31.66 19.82
C TYR A 537 -17.16 -32.76 18.82
N ASN A 538 -17.71 -33.96 19.02
CA ASN A 538 -17.45 -35.15 18.20
C ASN A 538 -17.89 -35.01 16.72
N TYR A 539 -18.86 -34.13 16.44
CA TYR A 539 -19.33 -33.77 15.10
C TYR A 539 -18.49 -32.68 14.42
N VAL A 540 -17.43 -32.19 15.07
CA VAL A 540 -16.48 -31.21 14.53
C VAL A 540 -15.19 -31.93 14.11
N THR A 541 -14.67 -31.60 12.93
CA THR A 541 -13.38 -32.11 12.44
C THR A 541 -12.50 -30.98 11.95
N VAL A 542 -11.20 -31.01 12.24
CA VAL A 542 -10.27 -30.00 11.73
C VAL A 542 -9.54 -30.48 10.47
N ALA A 543 -9.61 -29.67 9.42
CA ALA A 543 -8.70 -29.71 8.28
C ALA A 543 -7.50 -28.81 8.58
N ASP A 544 -6.40 -29.38 9.10
CA ASP A 544 -5.27 -28.62 9.62
C ASP A 544 -4.36 -28.06 8.51
N TRP A 545 -4.88 -27.07 7.78
CA TRP A 545 -4.17 -26.37 6.70
C TRP A 545 -2.91 -25.68 7.21
N TYR A 546 -2.93 -25.03 8.37
CA TYR A 546 -1.73 -24.46 9.00
C TYR A 546 -0.57 -25.46 9.05
N LYS A 547 -0.84 -26.71 9.48
CA LYS A 547 0.19 -27.75 9.55
C LYS A 547 0.65 -28.24 8.17
N ALA A 548 -0.23 -28.26 7.18
CA ALA A 548 0.14 -28.58 5.81
C ALA A 548 1.01 -27.45 5.23
N ALA A 549 0.54 -26.21 5.31
CA ALA A 549 1.21 -25.00 4.86
C ALA A 549 2.64 -24.85 5.41
N THR A 550 2.81 -25.02 6.73
CA THR A 550 4.13 -24.91 7.40
C THR A 550 5.13 -25.98 6.96
N LYS A 551 4.67 -27.14 6.50
CA LYS A 551 5.54 -28.23 6.00
C LYS A 551 5.99 -28.04 4.56
N HIS A 552 5.40 -27.08 3.86
CA HIS A 552 5.60 -26.86 2.43
C HIS A 552 6.08 -25.42 2.17
N PRO A 553 7.27 -25.01 2.67
CA PRO A 553 7.79 -23.64 2.51
C PRO A 553 7.94 -23.22 1.03
N GLU A 554 8.07 -24.18 0.13
CA GLU A 554 8.22 -23.96 -1.31
C GLU A 554 7.01 -23.27 -1.97
N ILE A 555 5.79 -23.47 -1.43
CA ILE A 555 4.58 -22.88 -2.03
C ILE A 555 4.42 -21.39 -1.71
N TRP A 556 5.24 -20.86 -0.80
CA TRP A 556 5.15 -19.47 -0.30
C TRP A 556 6.18 -18.53 -0.92
N SER A 557 7.12 -19.05 -1.71
CA SER A 557 8.19 -18.24 -2.31
C SER A 557 7.62 -17.14 -3.21
N GLY A 558 7.91 -15.88 -2.90
CA GLY A 558 7.46 -14.72 -3.69
C GLY A 558 5.98 -14.34 -3.49
N THR A 559 5.33 -14.89 -2.46
CA THR A 559 3.91 -14.64 -2.16
C THR A 559 3.70 -13.62 -1.04
N ASP A 560 2.44 -13.26 -0.76
CA ASP A 560 2.05 -12.42 0.37
C ASP A 560 1.97 -13.16 1.71
N GLY A 561 2.35 -14.45 1.74
CA GLY A 561 2.33 -15.30 2.93
C GLY A 561 0.96 -15.87 3.31
N VAL A 562 -0.11 -15.54 2.57
CA VAL A 562 -1.47 -16.06 2.76
C VAL A 562 -1.92 -16.84 1.51
N HIS A 563 -1.65 -16.30 0.34
CA HIS A 563 -1.98 -16.88 -0.95
C HIS A 563 -0.73 -17.54 -1.55
N TYR A 564 -0.72 -18.88 -1.59
CA TYR A 564 0.38 -19.66 -2.18
C TYR A 564 0.60 -19.31 -3.67
N SER A 565 1.77 -19.64 -4.20
CA SER A 565 2.17 -19.33 -5.58
C SER A 565 1.14 -19.82 -6.60
N ASP A 566 0.82 -19.00 -7.60
CA ASP A 566 0.01 -19.37 -8.77
C ASP A 566 0.86 -19.77 -9.97
N SER A 567 2.17 -19.98 -9.78
CA SER A 567 3.05 -20.52 -10.83
C SER A 567 2.69 -21.94 -11.24
N ASP A 568 2.06 -22.70 -10.35
CA ASP A 568 1.64 -24.09 -10.54
C ASP A 568 0.45 -24.43 -9.60
N THR A 569 -0.05 -25.67 -9.67
CA THR A 569 -1.21 -26.13 -8.87
C THR A 569 -0.82 -26.72 -7.51
N THR A 570 0.46 -26.77 -7.15
CA THR A 570 0.94 -27.53 -5.97
C THR A 570 0.29 -27.04 -4.68
N GLY A 571 0.22 -25.71 -4.48
CA GLY A 571 -0.40 -25.12 -3.30
C GLY A 571 -1.91 -25.35 -3.23
N ALA A 572 -2.60 -25.19 -4.36
CA ALA A 572 -4.04 -25.39 -4.47
C ALA A 572 -4.44 -26.86 -4.26
N ASP A 573 -3.71 -27.79 -4.88
CA ASP A 573 -3.95 -29.23 -4.72
C ASP A 573 -3.67 -29.68 -3.28
N LEU A 574 -2.65 -29.14 -2.62
CA LEU A 574 -2.36 -29.43 -1.21
C LEU A 574 -3.48 -28.93 -0.30
N TYR A 575 -3.99 -27.72 -0.53
CA TYR A 575 -5.09 -27.14 0.22
C TYR A 575 -6.35 -28.03 0.12
N VAL A 576 -6.77 -28.35 -1.11
CA VAL A 576 -7.97 -29.16 -1.34
C VAL A 576 -7.81 -30.60 -0.85
N LYS A 577 -6.63 -31.22 -0.99
CA LYS A 577 -6.35 -32.55 -0.41
C LYS A 577 -6.39 -32.55 1.12
N THR A 578 -6.05 -31.43 1.76
CA THR A 578 -6.16 -31.30 3.22
C THR A 578 -7.63 -31.31 3.66
N ILE A 579 -8.49 -30.61 2.92
CA ILE A 579 -9.94 -30.60 3.15
C ILE A 579 -10.55 -31.97 2.84
N GLN A 580 -10.19 -32.59 1.71
CA GLN A 580 -10.68 -33.92 1.33
C GLN A 580 -10.42 -34.96 2.41
N LYS A 581 -9.21 -35.00 2.98
CA LYS A 581 -8.88 -35.89 4.11
C LYS A 581 -9.74 -35.63 5.35
N ALA A 582 -10.09 -34.37 5.62
CA ALA A 582 -10.96 -34.02 6.73
C ALA A 582 -12.41 -34.44 6.47
N ILE A 583 -12.91 -34.35 5.24
CA ILE A 583 -14.23 -34.87 4.83
C ILE A 583 -14.28 -36.39 5.05
N GLU A 584 -13.29 -37.14 4.56
CA GLU A 584 -13.20 -38.59 4.75
C GLU A 584 -13.13 -39.00 6.23
N LYS A 585 -12.50 -38.16 7.06
CA LYS A 585 -12.43 -38.36 8.52
C LYS A 585 -13.78 -38.06 9.17
N SER A 586 -14.40 -36.93 8.83
CA SER A 586 -15.68 -36.47 9.38
C SER A 586 -16.80 -37.46 9.10
N ALA A 587 -16.81 -38.12 7.93
CA ALA A 587 -17.77 -39.16 7.59
C ALA A 587 -17.77 -40.37 8.55
N LYS A 588 -16.70 -40.56 9.35
CA LYS A 588 -16.59 -41.63 10.37
C LYS A 588 -17.03 -41.18 11.76
N ASN A 589 -17.28 -39.88 11.94
CA ASN A 589 -17.71 -39.30 13.20
C ASN A 589 -19.26 -39.21 13.25
N PRO A 590 -19.86 -39.22 14.45
CA PRO A 590 -21.29 -38.96 14.59
C PRO A 590 -21.64 -37.54 14.10
N ALA A 591 -22.86 -37.37 13.60
CA ALA A 591 -23.39 -36.03 13.38
C ALA A 591 -23.85 -35.39 14.70
N LYS A 592 -24.10 -34.08 14.69
CA LYS A 592 -24.59 -33.38 15.88
C LYS A 592 -25.90 -34.02 16.36
N GLY A 593 -25.97 -34.36 17.64
CA GLY A 593 -27.12 -35.03 18.24
C GLY A 593 -27.15 -36.56 18.09
N GLU A 594 -26.22 -37.15 17.32
CA GLU A 594 -26.05 -38.61 17.26
C GLU A 594 -25.07 -39.09 18.35
N SER A 595 -25.41 -40.18 19.06
CA SER A 595 -24.51 -40.80 20.02
C SER A 595 -23.55 -41.77 19.32
N ASP A 596 -22.29 -41.83 19.78
CA ASP A 596 -21.34 -42.87 19.37
C ASP A 596 -21.93 -44.25 19.67
N SER A 597 -22.27 -45.01 18.61
CA SER A 597 -22.81 -46.37 18.71
C SER A 597 -21.74 -47.39 19.09
#